data_AF-A0A829CYU9-F1
#
_entry.id   AF-A0A829CYU9-F1
#
_cell.length_a   1.000
_cell.length_b   1.000
_cell.length_c   1.000
_cell.angle_alpha   90.00
_cell.angle_beta   90.00
_cell.angle_gamma   90.00
#
_symmetry.space_group_name_H-M   'P 1'
#
loop_
_entity.id
_entity.type
_entity.pdbx_description
1 polymer ?
#
loop_
_entity_poly.entity_id
_entity_poly.type
_entity_poly.pdbx_seq_one_letter_code
_entity_poly.pdbx_strand_id
1 'polypeptide(L)'
;MFRLSKSNRKYSYKKLKELDFTFRFILDRKGFTFTQVFKEKKIDSNFGMYSKTPRVLAVIGPESGFIPNEIYFWKRFGFKKLNLSDRILRTETAFAFLLARLEEKTIF
;
A
#
# COMPACT_ATOMS: atom_id res chain seq x y z
N MET A 1 1.04 -23.38 -11.33
CA MET A 1 -0.13 -22.52 -11.67
C MET A 1 -1.18 -22.65 -10.58
N PHE A 2 -1.17 -21.80 -9.55
CA PHE A 2 -2.14 -21.90 -8.45
C PHE A 2 -3.43 -21.16 -8.83
N ARG A 3 -4.44 -21.91 -9.28
CA ARG A 3 -5.77 -21.39 -9.61
C ARG A 3 -6.62 -21.34 -8.34
N LEU A 4 -6.71 -20.17 -7.71
CA LEU A 4 -7.59 -19.95 -6.57
C LEU A 4 -9.07 -19.98 -6.98
N SER A 5 -9.84 -20.87 -6.35
CA SER A 5 -11.29 -21.05 -6.52
C SER A 5 -12.08 -19.78 -6.23
N LYS A 6 -13.16 -19.54 -6.99
CA LYS A 6 -14.08 -18.38 -6.85
C LYS A 6 -14.66 -18.25 -5.43
N SER A 7 -14.76 -19.34 -4.66
CA SER A 7 -15.29 -19.34 -3.29
C SER A 7 -14.35 -18.65 -2.29
N ASN A 8 -13.03 -18.87 -2.39
CA ASN A 8 -12.05 -18.29 -1.47
C ASN A 8 -11.84 -16.77 -1.62
N ARG A 9 -12.28 -16.18 -2.74
CA ARG A 9 -12.20 -14.72 -2.96
C ARG A 9 -13.16 -13.92 -2.08
N LYS A 10 -14.34 -14.46 -1.78
CA LYS A 10 -15.33 -13.78 -0.92
C LYS A 10 -14.89 -13.73 0.55
N TYR A 11 -14.25 -14.79 1.05
CA TYR A 11 -13.76 -14.86 2.43
C TYR A 11 -12.58 -13.90 2.71
N SER A 12 -11.71 -13.69 1.72
CA SER A 12 -10.60 -12.73 1.82
C SER A 12 -11.08 -11.26 1.88
N TYR A 13 -12.13 -10.93 1.12
CA TYR A 13 -12.67 -9.56 1.02
C TYR A 13 -13.25 -9.03 2.34
N LYS A 14 -14.01 -9.85 3.07
CA LYS A 14 -14.62 -9.44 4.34
C LYS A 14 -13.56 -9.13 5.40
N LYS A 15 -12.50 -9.95 5.44
CA LYS A 15 -11.38 -9.83 6.38
C LYS A 15 -10.51 -8.57 6.16
N LEU A 16 -10.35 -8.13 4.90
CA LEU A 16 -9.62 -6.90 4.57
C LEU A 16 -10.41 -5.61 4.88
N LYS A 17 -11.74 -5.69 5.03
CA LYS A 17 -12.57 -4.59 5.51
C LYS A 17 -12.64 -4.54 7.04
N GLU A 18 -12.60 -5.70 7.72
CA GLU A 18 -12.59 -5.79 9.19
C GLU A 18 -11.28 -5.31 9.82
N LEU A 19 -10.16 -5.41 9.10
CA LEU A 19 -8.89 -4.85 9.55
C LEU A 19 -8.80 -3.37 9.20
N ASP A 20 -8.88 -2.52 10.24
CA ASP A 20 -8.68 -1.09 10.12
C ASP A 20 -7.19 -0.79 9.88
N PHE A 21 -6.83 -0.59 8.60
CA PHE A 21 -5.50 -0.20 8.17
C PHE A 21 -5.46 1.30 7.92
N THR A 22 -4.69 2.01 8.73
CA THR A 22 -4.44 3.45 8.63
C THR A 22 -3.88 3.84 7.26
N PHE A 23 -3.11 2.94 6.63
CA PHE A 23 -2.50 3.15 5.32
C PHE A 23 -2.62 1.93 4.42
N ARG A 24 -3.03 2.15 3.18
CA ARG A 24 -3.15 1.12 2.13
C ARG A 24 -2.39 1.58 0.89
N PHE A 25 -1.30 0.89 0.56
CA PHE A 25 -0.40 1.27 -0.53
C PHE A 25 -0.23 0.17 -1.56
N ILE A 26 -0.17 0.56 -2.83
CA ILE A 26 0.32 -0.28 -3.91
C ILE A 26 1.61 0.33 -4.45
N LEU A 27 2.68 -0.46 -4.51
CA LEU A 27 3.96 -0.01 -5.02
C LEU A 27 3.90 0.14 -6.54
N ASP A 28 4.04 1.36 -7.02
CA ASP A 28 4.02 1.69 -8.45
C ASP A 28 4.88 2.93 -8.71
N ARG A 29 5.74 2.88 -9.73
CA ARG A 29 6.67 3.98 -10.05
C ARG A 29 5.97 5.28 -10.39
N LYS A 30 4.71 5.21 -10.86
CA LYS A 30 3.89 6.38 -11.20
C LYS A 30 3.00 6.80 -10.02
N GLY A 31 3.37 6.41 -8.80
CA GLY A 31 2.72 6.76 -7.55
C GLY A 31 3.26 8.04 -6.92
N PHE A 32 2.67 8.41 -5.79
CA PHE A 32 3.12 9.54 -4.97
C PHE A 32 4.31 9.12 -4.12
N THR A 33 5.20 10.04 -3.79
CA THR A 33 6.26 9.78 -2.82
C THR A 33 5.71 9.79 -1.40
N PHE A 34 6.42 9.17 -0.45
CA PHE A 34 6.05 9.23 0.96
C PHE A 34 5.82 10.67 1.46
N THR A 35 6.74 11.58 1.13
CA THR A 35 6.62 13.00 1.52
C THR A 35 5.32 13.62 1.06
N GLN A 36 4.83 13.29 -0.14
CA GLN A 36 3.54 13.78 -0.65
C GLN A 36 2.38 13.16 0.12
N VAL A 37 2.39 11.85 0.35
CA VAL A 37 1.35 11.14 1.10
C VAL A 37 1.22 11.68 2.53
N PHE A 38 2.34 11.97 3.20
CA PHE A 38 2.32 12.49 4.57
C PHE A 38 2.03 13.99 4.64
N LYS A 39 2.45 14.79 3.64
CA LYS A 39 2.05 16.20 3.54
C LYS A 39 0.55 16.36 3.32
N GLU A 40 -0.05 15.56 2.44
CA GLU A 40 -1.51 15.53 2.26
C GLU A 40 -2.23 15.19 3.57
N LYS A 41 -1.72 14.23 4.34
CA LYS A 41 -2.32 13.83 5.63
C LYS A 41 -2.21 14.87 6.75
N LYS A 42 -1.23 15.79 6.70
CA LYS A 42 -1.13 16.88 7.68
C LYS A 42 -2.24 17.93 7.50
N ILE A 43 -2.91 17.94 6.34
CA ILE A 43 -4.00 18.85 5.99
C ILE A 43 -5.37 18.28 6.38
N ASP A 44 -5.51 16.95 6.44
CA ASP A 44 -6.72 16.24 6.91
C ASP A 44 -6.76 16.14 8.46
N SER A 45 -6.58 17.26 9.15
CA SER A 45 -6.52 17.39 10.62
C SER A 45 -7.84 17.10 11.38
N ASN A 46 -8.85 16.52 10.71
CA ASN A 46 -10.12 16.12 11.30
C ASN A 46 -10.40 14.61 11.26
N PHE A 47 -9.42 13.76 10.96
CA PHE A 47 -9.64 12.31 10.96
C PHE A 47 -9.36 11.70 12.34
N GLY A 48 -10.44 11.49 13.09
CA GLY A 48 -10.46 11.04 14.48
C GLY A 48 -9.68 9.76 14.79
N MET A 49 -9.22 9.70 16.05
CA MET A 49 -8.71 8.54 16.79
C MET A 49 -8.31 7.31 15.96
N TYR A 50 -7.13 7.36 15.36
CA TYR A 50 -6.44 6.11 15.03
C TYR A 50 -6.01 5.41 16.32
N SER A 51 -6.12 4.08 16.35
CA SER A 51 -5.53 3.26 17.41
C SER A 51 -4.06 3.67 17.60
N LYS A 52 -3.57 3.58 18.84
CA LYS A 52 -2.23 4.03 19.29
C LYS A 52 -1.04 3.55 18.43
N THR A 53 -1.26 2.60 17.52
CA THR A 53 -0.29 2.14 16.51
C THR A 53 -0.88 2.20 15.08
N PRO A 54 -0.27 2.96 14.15
CA PRO A 54 -0.70 3.01 12.77
C PRO A 54 -0.46 1.65 12.08
N ARG A 55 -1.45 1.16 11.34
CA ARG A 55 -1.34 -0.11 10.60
C ARG A 55 -1.17 0.15 9.11
N VAL A 56 -0.12 -0.43 8.52
CA VAL A 56 0.20 -0.29 7.09
C VAL A 56 -0.06 -1.60 6.38
N LEU A 57 -0.79 -1.54 5.27
CA LEU A 57 -0.95 -2.64 4.32
C LEU A 57 -0.37 -2.22 2.98
N ALA A 58 0.66 -2.94 2.53
CA ALA A 58 1.31 -2.69 1.25
C ALA A 58 1.16 -3.88 0.31
N VAL A 59 0.91 -3.59 -0.97
CA VAL A 59 0.87 -4.56 -2.06
C VAL A 59 2.10 -4.33 -2.93
N ILE A 60 2.92 -5.37 -3.04
CA ILE A 60 4.16 -5.37 -3.83
C ILE A 60 3.92 -6.23 -5.06
N GLY A 61 4.29 -5.68 -6.22
CA GLY A 61 4.07 -6.34 -7.50
C GLY A 61 5.07 -7.45 -7.76
N PRO A 62 4.80 -8.27 -8.78
CA PRO A 62 5.82 -9.13 -9.36
C PRO A 62 6.94 -8.28 -9.98
N GLU A 63 8.06 -8.91 -10.33
CA GLU A 63 9.22 -8.23 -10.92
C GLU A 63 8.89 -7.43 -12.19
N SER A 64 7.87 -7.87 -12.95
CA SER A 64 7.35 -7.18 -14.13
C SER A 64 6.55 -5.90 -13.82
N GLY A 65 6.24 -5.65 -12.56
CA GLY A 65 5.26 -4.65 -12.12
C GLY A 65 3.81 -5.06 -12.39
N PHE A 66 2.89 -4.17 -12.03
CA PHE A 66 1.46 -4.37 -12.21
C PHE A 66 0.98 -3.94 -13.59
N ILE A 67 0.00 -4.65 -14.12
CA ILE A 67 -0.76 -4.17 -15.27
C ILE A 67 -1.85 -3.16 -14.84
N PRO A 68 -2.31 -2.27 -15.74
CA PRO A 68 -3.29 -1.22 -15.38
C PRO A 68 -4.56 -1.74 -14.69
N ASN A 69 -5.07 -2.90 -15.11
CA ASN A 69 -6.27 -3.50 -14.51
C ASN A 69 -6.06 -3.92 -13.05
N GLU A 70 -4.85 -4.35 -12.67
CA GLU A 70 -4.51 -4.69 -11.29
C GLU A 70 -4.46 -3.43 -10.43
N ILE A 71 -3.79 -2.37 -10.92
CA ILE A 71 -3.77 -1.06 -10.26
C ILE A 71 -5.21 -0.55 -10.02
N TYR A 72 -6.07 -0.63 -11.04
CA TYR A 72 -7.47 -0.21 -10.91
C TYR A 72 -8.25 -1.08 -9.91
N PHE A 73 -8.00 -2.40 -9.90
CA PHE A 73 -8.57 -3.31 -8.92
C PHE A 73 -8.23 -2.86 -7.50
N TRP A 74 -6.97 -2.60 -7.20
CA TRP A 74 -6.53 -2.16 -5.87
C TRP A 74 -7.06 -0.77 -5.49
N LYS A 75 -7.09 0.17 -6.45
CA LYS A 75 -7.64 1.52 -6.23
C LYS A 75 -9.10 1.48 -5.75
N ARG A 76 -9.91 0.55 -6.26
CA ARG A 76 -11.30 0.35 -5.81
C ARG A 76 -11.43 -0.09 -4.34
N PHE A 77 -10.35 -0.57 -3.71
CA PHE A 77 -10.30 -0.92 -2.29
C PHE A 77 -9.62 0.12 -1.40
N GLY A 78 -9.42 1.34 -1.94
CA GLY A 78 -8.83 2.46 -1.20
C GLY A 78 -7.30 2.45 -1.16
N PHE A 79 -6.64 1.65 -1.99
CA PHE A 79 -5.18 1.67 -2.10
C PHE A 79 -4.72 2.91 -2.88
N LYS A 80 -3.73 3.62 -2.33
CA LYS A 80 -3.01 4.70 -3.02
C LYS A 80 -1.73 4.17 -3.65
N LYS A 81 -1.39 4.68 -4.83
CA LYS A 81 -0.11 4.36 -5.48
C LYS A 81 1.03 5.06 -4.74
N LEU A 82 2.04 4.30 -4.35
CA LEU A 82 3.23 4.79 -3.66
C LEU A 82 4.46 4.50 -4.53
N ASN A 83 5.23 5.55 -4.80
CA ASN A 83 6.54 5.44 -5.41
C ASN A 83 7.62 5.48 -4.31
N LEU A 84 8.50 4.46 -4.30
CA LEU A 84 9.60 4.37 -3.33
C LEU A 84 10.88 5.07 -3.80
N SER A 85 11.09 5.16 -5.12
CA SER A 85 12.34 5.65 -5.69
C SER A 85 12.14 6.08 -7.14
N ASP A 86 12.99 6.99 -7.63
CA ASP A 86 13.04 7.34 -9.05
C ASP A 86 13.65 6.22 -9.92
N ARG A 87 14.27 5.21 -9.30
CA ARG A 87 14.83 4.04 -9.99
C ARG A 87 13.85 2.87 -9.98
N ILE A 88 13.94 2.04 -11.02
CA ILE A 88 13.27 0.74 -11.03
C ILE A 88 13.96 -0.16 -10.01
N LEU A 89 13.24 -0.53 -8.96
CA LEU A 89 13.71 -1.44 -7.93
C LEU A 89 13.27 -2.86 -8.25
N ARG A 90 14.15 -3.83 -8.01
CA ARG A 90 13.76 -5.24 -7.94
C ARG A 90 12.78 -5.44 -6.78
N THR A 91 11.93 -6.45 -6.87
CA THR A 91 10.87 -6.73 -5.90
C THR A 91 11.40 -6.81 -4.46
N GLU A 92 12.51 -7.52 -4.26
CA GLU A 92 13.15 -7.71 -2.95
C GLU A 92 13.76 -6.40 -2.44
N THR A 93 14.36 -5.62 -3.32
CA THR A 93 14.90 -4.29 -2.97
C THR A 93 13.78 -3.34 -2.61
N ALA A 94 12.65 -3.37 -3.33
CA ALA A 94 11.48 -2.55 -3.02
C ALA A 94 10.90 -2.90 -1.64
N PHE A 95 10.84 -4.19 -1.31
CA PHE A 95 10.41 -4.65 0.02
C PHE A 95 11.35 -4.18 1.13
N ALA A 96 12.66 -4.39 0.98
CA ALA A 96 13.65 -3.96 1.97
C ALA A 96 13.64 -2.44 2.15
N PHE A 97 13.56 -1.69 1.06
CA PHE A 97 13.50 -0.24 1.09
C PHE A 97 12.22 0.29 1.73
N LEU A 98 11.08 -0.36 1.47
CA LEU A 98 9.82 -0.04 2.14
C LEU A 98 9.95 -0.22 3.67
N LEU A 99 10.48 -1.36 4.14
CA LEU A 99 10.67 -1.59 5.57
C LEU A 99 11.60 -0.54 6.21
N ALA A 100 12.73 -0.24 5.56
CA ALA A 100 13.66 0.78 6.04
C ALA A 100 13.01 2.17 6.16
N ARG A 101 12.14 2.54 5.20
CA ARG A 101 11.36 3.78 5.27
C ARG A 101 10.32 3.75 6.39
N LEU A 102 9.69 2.61 6.65
CA LEU A 102 8.69 2.51 7.72
C LEU A 102 9.32 2.56 9.13
N GLU A 103 10.58 2.15 9.28
CA GLU A 103 11.34 2.25 10.53
C GLU A 103 11.83 3.69 10.81
N GLU A 104 11.89 4.54 9.78
CA GLU A 104 12.36 5.92 9.93
C GLU A 104 11.40 6.71 10.84
N LYS A 105 11.87 7.12 12.02
CA LYS A 105 11.11 7.91 13.03
C LYS A 105 10.58 9.26 12.55
N THR A 106 10.94 9.68 11.34
CA THR A 106 10.45 10.90 10.69
C THR A 106 9.10 10.70 10.00
N ILE A 107 8.66 9.45 9.84
CA ILE A 107 7.51 9.05 9.02
C ILE A 107 6.30 8.62 9.89
N PHE A 108 6.53 8.19 11.14
CA PHE A 108 5.52 7.90 12.16
C PHE A 108 5.92 8.49 13.52
#